data_AF-A0A645C9K6-F1
#
_entry.id   AF-A0A645C9K6-F1
#
_cell.length_a   1.000
_cell.length_b   1.000
_cell.length_c   1.000
_cell.angle_alpha   90.00
_cell.angle_beta   90.00
_cell.angle_gamma   90.00
#
_symmetry.space_group_name_H-M   'P 1'
#
loop_
_entity.id
_entity.type
_entity.pdbx_description
1 polymer ?
#
loop_
_entity_poly.entity_id
_entity_poly.type
_entity_poly.pdbx_seq_one_letter_code
_entity_poly.pdbx_strand_id
1 'polypeptide(L)'
;MLTAHRGLPSATLFDNLDKVKMGDRFTVEVFGEVLTYQVISTQVVQPDQTQPLMPQYGRDLVTLVTCTPLGINTHRILVTGERVTPTPIEDVQAAGAKPDVPGFHWWTLVIGGSFIVLTGYVVYSGRVADR
;
A
#
# COMPACT_ATOMS: atom_id res chain seq x y z
N MET A 1 -10.61 12.00 10.16
CA MET A 1 -10.73 11.49 8.78
C MET A 1 -9.55 11.99 7.97
N LEU A 2 -8.89 11.11 7.22
CA LEU A 2 -7.81 11.46 6.29
C LEU A 2 -8.25 11.10 4.87
N THR A 3 -7.98 11.98 3.91
CA THR A 3 -8.37 11.79 2.51
C THR A 3 -7.16 11.95 1.62
N ALA A 4 -7.07 11.13 0.58
CA ALA A 4 -6.09 11.28 -0.48
C ALA A 4 -6.69 10.81 -1.81
N HIS A 5 -6.11 11.26 -2.92
CA HIS A 5 -6.57 10.87 -4.25
C HIS A 5 -6.33 9.39 -4.54
N ARG A 6 -7.09 8.91 -5.54
CA ARG A 6 -6.92 7.61 -6.20
C ARG A 6 -6.77 7.82 -7.70
N GLY A 7 -5.73 7.26 -8.30
CA GLY A 7 -5.44 7.25 -9.72
C GLY A 7 -4.71 8.49 -10.22
N LEU A 8 -3.85 9.10 -9.40
CA LEU A 8 -2.99 10.18 -9.91
C LEU A 8 -1.82 9.59 -10.71
N PRO A 9 -1.53 10.09 -11.93
CA PRO A 9 -0.38 9.63 -12.71
C PRO A 9 0.97 9.87 -12.03
N SER A 10 1.05 10.88 -11.18
CA SER A 10 2.30 11.35 -10.55
C SER A 10 2.58 10.75 -9.17
N ALA A 11 1.61 10.11 -8.52
CA ALA A 11 1.76 9.59 -7.15
C ALA A 11 0.71 8.51 -6.82
N THR A 12 1.13 7.45 -6.12
CA THR A 12 0.27 6.32 -5.75
C THR A 12 -0.78 6.66 -4.69
N LEU A 13 -0.48 7.50 -3.70
CA LEU A 13 -1.41 7.92 -2.64
C LEU A 13 -2.27 6.74 -2.10
N PHE A 14 -3.61 6.82 -2.20
CA PHE A 14 -4.54 5.79 -1.72
C PHE A 14 -5.00 4.81 -2.82
N ASP A 15 -4.22 4.64 -3.89
CA ASP A 15 -4.53 3.71 -4.99
C ASP A 15 -4.85 2.29 -4.53
N ASN A 16 -4.09 1.83 -3.54
CA ASN A 16 -4.16 0.49 -2.98
C ASN A 16 -5.00 0.38 -1.70
N LEU A 17 -5.78 1.41 -1.35
CA LEU A 17 -6.56 1.41 -0.11
C LEU A 17 -7.63 0.29 -0.10
N ASP A 18 -8.05 -0.18 -1.26
CA ASP A 18 -8.95 -1.33 -1.44
C ASP A 18 -8.31 -2.68 -1.11
N LYS A 19 -6.99 -2.76 -1.00
CA LYS A 19 -6.27 -3.98 -0.63
C LYS A 19 -6.17 -4.16 0.89
N VAL A 20 -6.46 -3.12 1.66
CA VAL A 20 -6.42 -3.14 3.12
C VAL A 20 -7.56 -4.00 3.67
N LYS A 21 -7.23 -4.87 4.61
CA LYS A 21 -8.14 -5.85 5.21
C LYS A 21 -8.38 -5.55 6.68
N MET A 22 -9.47 -6.09 7.21
CA MET A 22 -9.70 -6.09 8.65
C MET A 22 -8.54 -6.76 9.38
N GLY A 23 -8.11 -6.17 10.49
CA GLY A 23 -6.95 -6.62 11.25
C GLY A 23 -5.61 -6.00 10.82
N ASP A 24 -5.52 -5.42 9.61
CA ASP A 24 -4.32 -4.68 9.20
C ASP A 24 -4.11 -3.46 10.10
N ARG A 25 -2.86 -3.02 10.25
CA ARG A 25 -2.51 -1.82 11.02
C ARG A 25 -2.00 -0.72 10.11
N PHE A 26 -2.29 0.52 10.50
CA PHE A 26 -1.63 1.71 9.95
C PHE A 26 -1.25 2.66 11.07
N THR A 27 -0.25 3.50 10.83
CA THR A 27 0.24 4.48 11.78
C THR A 27 -0.03 5.90 11.29
N VAL A 28 -0.26 6.80 12.24
CA VAL A 28 -0.30 8.24 12.02
C VAL A 28 0.84 8.84 12.83
N GLU A 29 1.82 9.43 12.14
CA GLU A 29 2.92 10.16 12.75
C GLU A 29 2.61 11.66 12.75
N VAL A 30 2.54 12.27 13.94
CA VAL A 30 2.15 13.68 14.09
C VAL A 30 2.82 14.28 15.31
N PHE A 31 3.47 15.45 15.15
CA PHE A 31 4.18 16.17 16.23
C PHE A 31 5.15 15.31 17.06
N GLY A 32 5.80 14.32 16.45
CA GLY A 32 6.75 13.42 17.12
C GLY A 32 6.08 12.25 17.87
N GLU A 33 4.77 12.09 17.74
CA GLU A 33 4.02 10.95 18.26
C GLU A 33 3.66 9.96 17.16
N VAL A 34 3.62 8.68 17.53
CA VAL A 34 3.19 7.59 16.65
C VAL A 34 1.91 6.99 17.21
N LEU A 35 0.85 7.02 16.41
CA LEU A 35 -0.47 6.54 16.77
C LEU A 35 -0.83 5.35 15.88
N THR A 36 -0.92 4.14 16.46
CA THR A 36 -1.28 2.93 15.72
C THR A 36 -2.79 2.72 15.74
N TYR A 37 -3.36 2.40 14.57
CA TYR A 37 -4.76 2.04 14.40
C TYR A 37 -4.87 0.67 13.73
N GLN A 38 -5.77 -0.17 14.23
CA GLN A 38 -6.11 -1.46 13.63
C GLN A 38 -7.43 -1.35 12.87
N VAL A 39 -7.45 -1.81 11.63
CA VAL A 39 -8.62 -1.75 10.75
C VAL A 39 -9.73 -2.66 11.29
N ILE A 40 -10.88 -2.06 11.55
CA ILE A 40 -12.07 -2.74 12.08
C ILE A 40 -13.21 -2.80 11.07
N SER A 41 -13.20 -1.97 10.03
CA SER A 41 -14.24 -1.97 9.01
C SER A 41 -13.76 -1.35 7.70
N THR A 42 -14.23 -1.90 6.59
CA THR A 42 -14.10 -1.33 5.25
C THR A 42 -15.47 -1.27 4.59
N GLN A 43 -15.85 -0.12 4.06
CA GLN A 43 -17.18 0.12 3.47
C GLN A 43 -17.05 0.88 2.15
N VAL A 44 -17.93 0.58 1.19
CA VAL A 44 -18.10 1.38 -0.02
C VAL A 44 -19.44 2.09 0.07
N VAL A 45 -19.43 3.42 -0.05
CA VAL A 45 -20.59 4.29 0.16
C VAL A 45 -20.75 5.27 -1.00
N GLN A 46 -21.95 5.84 -1.11
CA GLN A 46 -22.19 6.96 -2.01
C GLN A 46 -21.52 8.24 -1.50
N PRO A 47 -21.15 9.18 -2.39
CA PRO A 47 -20.46 10.41 -1.98
C PRO A 47 -21.23 11.28 -0.98
N ASP A 48 -22.56 11.21 -0.97
CA ASP A 48 -23.46 11.94 -0.08
C ASP A 48 -23.72 11.23 1.27
N GLN A 49 -23.31 9.96 1.40
CA GLN A 49 -23.46 9.18 2.62
C GLN A 49 -22.33 9.46 3.61
N THR A 50 -22.54 10.43 4.50
CA THR A 50 -21.56 10.88 5.49
C THR A 50 -21.75 10.29 6.88
N GLN A 51 -22.87 9.59 7.12
CA GLN A 51 -23.22 9.01 8.42
C GLN A 51 -22.13 8.08 8.99
N PRO A 52 -21.45 7.23 8.18
CA PRO A 52 -20.37 6.37 8.69
C PRO A 52 -19.12 7.13 9.17
N LEU A 53 -18.98 8.42 8.83
CA LEU A 53 -17.85 9.27 9.21
C LEU A 53 -18.09 10.02 10.52
N MET A 54 -19.29 9.89 11.09
CA MET A 54 -19.63 10.57 12.34
C MET A 54 -18.79 10.02 13.51
N PRO A 55 -18.33 10.88 14.42
CA PRO A 55 -17.64 10.45 15.63
C PRO A 55 -18.51 9.49 16.46
N GLN A 56 -17.87 8.46 17.04
CA GLN A 56 -18.52 7.53 17.95
C GLN A 56 -18.04 7.79 19.38
N TYR A 57 -18.98 7.98 20.29
CA TYR A 57 -18.66 8.29 21.69
C TYR A 57 -17.83 7.18 22.33
N GLY A 58 -16.77 7.56 23.03
CA GLY A 58 -15.88 6.63 23.73
C GLY A 58 -14.89 5.87 22.85
N ARG A 59 -14.80 6.18 21.54
CA ARG A 59 -13.89 5.51 20.61
C ARG A 59 -12.94 6.51 19.94
N ASP A 60 -11.68 6.12 19.80
CA ASP A 60 -10.67 6.85 19.01
C ASP A 60 -10.55 6.16 17.64
N LEU A 61 -11.08 6.81 16.61
CA LEU A 61 -11.23 6.27 15.26
C LEU A 61 -10.55 7.17 14.25
N VAL A 62 -9.85 6.54 13.30
CA VAL A 62 -9.38 7.20 12.08
C VAL A 62 -9.95 6.47 10.87
N THR A 63 -10.64 7.22 10.02
CA THR A 63 -11.11 6.73 8.72
C THR A 63 -10.26 7.31 7.60
N LEU A 64 -9.66 6.42 6.80
CA LEU A 64 -9.01 6.73 5.54
C LEU A 64 -10.04 6.67 4.40
N VAL A 65 -10.05 7.69 3.55
CA VAL A 65 -11.09 7.86 2.52
C VAL A 65 -10.48 8.13 1.16
N THR A 66 -11.00 7.43 0.14
CA THR A 66 -10.69 7.76 -1.24
C THR A 66 -11.84 7.39 -2.21
N CYS A 67 -11.68 7.75 -3.48
CA CYS A 67 -12.65 7.45 -4.54
C CYS A 67 -12.58 5.97 -4.97
N THR A 68 -13.69 5.41 -5.42
CA THR A 68 -13.76 4.05 -5.98
C THR A 68 -14.92 3.92 -6.95
N PRO A 69 -14.93 3.00 -7.93
CA PRO A 69 -13.79 2.23 -8.44
C PRO A 69 -12.72 3.11 -9.09
N LEU A 70 -11.49 2.61 -9.18
CA LEU A 70 -10.36 3.34 -9.79
C LEU A 70 -10.72 3.79 -11.23
N GLY A 71 -10.51 5.07 -11.53
CA GLY A 71 -10.80 5.67 -12.84
C GLY A 71 -12.28 6.02 -13.09
N ILE A 72 -13.19 5.54 -12.25
CA ILE A 72 -14.64 5.83 -12.33
C ILE A 72 -15.08 6.80 -11.23
N ASN A 73 -14.56 6.61 -10.01
CA ASN A 73 -14.70 7.54 -8.87
C ASN A 73 -16.13 7.90 -8.44
N THR A 74 -17.11 7.05 -8.76
CA THR A 74 -18.54 7.28 -8.45
C THR A 74 -18.89 7.09 -6.97
N HIS A 75 -18.11 6.29 -6.24
CA HIS A 75 -18.32 5.97 -4.84
C HIS A 75 -17.10 6.38 -4.01
N ARG A 76 -17.18 6.17 -2.70
CA ARG A 76 -16.07 6.31 -1.75
C ARG A 76 -15.82 4.99 -1.05
N ILE A 77 -14.54 4.64 -0.90
CA ILE A 77 -14.13 3.58 0.03
C ILE A 77 -13.69 4.24 1.34
N LEU A 78 -14.21 3.70 2.44
CA LEU A 78 -13.94 4.11 3.81
C LEU A 78 -13.25 2.96 4.51
N VAL A 79 -12.01 3.16 4.97
CA VAL A 79 -11.28 2.20 5.80
C VAL A 79 -11.12 2.80 7.18
N THR A 80 -11.84 2.26 8.16
CA THR A 80 -11.84 2.77 9.54
C THR A 80 -10.99 1.87 10.42
N GLY A 81 -10.00 2.49 11.08
CA GLY A 81 -9.23 1.87 12.15
C GLY A 81 -9.59 2.43 13.52
N GLU A 82 -9.42 1.61 14.54
CA GLU A 82 -9.56 1.96 15.95
C GLU A 82 -8.19 1.98 16.63
N ARG A 83 -8.02 2.91 17.57
CA ARG A 83 -6.75 3.14 18.25
C ARG A 83 -6.29 1.90 19.02
N VAL A 84 -5.04 1.51 18.81
CA VAL A 84 -4.35 0.52 19.63
C VAL A 84 -3.60 1.25 20.75
N THR A 85 -3.95 0.92 21.99
CA THR A 85 -3.34 1.53 23.19
C THR A 85 -2.83 0.43 24.14
N PRO A 86 -1.56 0.49 24.59
CA PRO A 86 -0.53 1.47 24.20
C PRO A 86 -0.09 1.29 22.73
N THR A 87 0.53 2.32 22.15
CA THR A 87 1.16 2.19 20.82
C THR A 87 2.22 1.08 20.87
N PRO A 88 2.17 0.07 19.99
CA PRO A 88 3.15 -1.00 19.94
C PRO A 88 4.57 -0.47 19.70
N ILE A 89 5.55 -1.02 20.42
CA ILE A 89 6.93 -0.52 20.38
C ILE A 89 7.57 -0.74 19.01
N GLU A 90 7.20 -1.81 18.30
CA GLU A 90 7.70 -2.04 16.95
C GLU A 90 7.24 -0.96 15.96
N ASP A 91 6.03 -0.41 16.14
CA ASP A 91 5.51 0.66 15.28
C ASP A 91 6.21 1.99 15.57
N VAL A 92 6.54 2.26 16.83
CA VAL A 92 7.34 3.44 17.22
C VAL A 92 8.75 3.36 16.62
N GLN A 93 9.37 2.18 16.66
CA GLN A 93 10.71 1.97 16.09
C GLN A 93 10.71 2.04 14.55
N ALA A 94 9.60 1.66 13.91
CA ALA A 94 9.45 1.73 12.46
C ALA A 94 9.06 3.13 11.95
N ALA A 95 8.78 4.09 12.83
CA ALA A 95 8.41 5.45 12.43
C ALA A 95 9.49 6.12 11.57
N GLY A 96 9.07 6.81 10.51
CA GLY A 96 9.97 7.39 9.51
C GLY A 96 10.75 6.40 8.62
N ALA A 97 10.58 5.08 8.78
CA ALA A 97 11.22 4.10 7.90
C ALA A 97 10.68 4.22 6.46
N LYS A 98 11.57 4.06 5.47
CA LYS A 98 11.17 4.04 4.06
C LYS A 98 10.46 2.71 3.75
N PRO A 99 9.38 2.72 2.94
CA PRO A 99 8.76 1.46 2.51
C PRO A 99 9.73 0.62 1.67
N ASP A 100 9.84 -0.67 1.99
CA ASP A 100 10.67 -1.62 1.24
C ASP A 100 9.99 -2.13 -0.06
N VAL A 101 8.92 -1.47 -0.51
CA VAL A 101 8.11 -1.87 -1.67
C VAL A 101 8.32 -0.95 -2.88
N PRO A 102 8.43 -1.52 -4.10
CA PRO A 102 8.52 -2.96 -4.38
C PRO A 102 9.90 -3.50 -4.00
N GLY A 103 9.95 -4.69 -3.39
CA GLY A 103 11.21 -5.34 -2.99
C GLY A 103 12.04 -5.82 -4.18
N PHE A 104 13.02 -6.69 -3.93
CA PHE A 104 13.94 -7.18 -4.95
C PHE A 104 13.24 -7.71 -6.22
N HIS A 105 13.66 -7.18 -7.36
CA HIS A 105 13.16 -7.53 -8.69
C HIS A 105 13.66 -8.92 -9.14
N TRP A 106 13.00 -9.98 -8.70
CA TRP A 106 13.40 -11.37 -9.01
C TRP A 106 13.53 -11.64 -10.53
N TRP A 107 12.78 -10.93 -11.37
CA TRP A 107 12.85 -11.02 -12.82
C TRP A 107 14.23 -10.62 -13.37
N THR A 108 15.03 -9.84 -12.63
CA THR A 108 16.42 -9.54 -12.99
C THR A 108 17.28 -10.80 -13.04
N LEU A 109 17.04 -11.79 -12.17
CA LEU A 109 17.75 -13.08 -12.22
C LEU A 109 17.39 -13.85 -13.48
N VAL A 110 16.12 -13.82 -13.89
CA VAL A 110 15.65 -14.47 -15.12
C VAL A 110 16.28 -13.82 -16.35
N ILE A 111 16.26 -12.49 -16.43
CA ILE A 111 16.88 -11.75 -17.54
C ILE A 111 18.39 -12.02 -17.58
N GLY A 112 19.07 -11.93 -16.43
CA GLY A 112 20.50 -12.19 -16.33
C GLY A 112 20.87 -13.61 -16.76
N GLY A 113 20.15 -14.62 -16.27
CA GLY A 113 20.33 -16.01 -16.71
C GLY A 113 20.07 -16.20 -18.20
N SER A 114 19.04 -15.58 -18.75
CA SER A 114 18.71 -15.65 -20.18
C SER A 114 19.82 -15.05 -21.05
N PHE A 115 20.39 -13.91 -20.64
CA PHE A 115 21.54 -13.30 -21.31
C PHE A 115 22.76 -14.20 -21.30
N ILE A 116 23.09 -14.81 -20.15
CA ILE A 116 24.22 -15.74 -20.03
C ILE A 116 24.03 -16.95 -20.97
N VAL A 117 22.83 -17.53 -21.02
CA VAL A 117 22.52 -18.66 -21.90
C VAL A 117 22.64 -18.26 -23.37
N LEU A 118 22.08 -17.12 -23.78
CA LEU A 118 22.16 -16.61 -25.15
C LEU A 118 23.60 -16.33 -25.57
N THR A 119 24.38 -15.65 -24.73
CA THR A 119 25.80 -15.39 -25.01
C THR A 119 26.60 -16.69 -25.09
N GLY A 120 26.36 -17.62 -24.17
CA GLY A 120 26.98 -18.94 -24.20
C GLY A 120 26.64 -19.71 -25.48
N TYR A 121 25.38 -19.68 -25.92
CA TYR A 121 24.93 -20.30 -27.16
C TYR A 121 25.61 -19.69 -28.40
N VAL A 122 25.68 -18.36 -28.50
CA VAL A 122 26.32 -17.65 -29.63
C VAL A 122 27.82 -17.94 -29.69
N VAL A 123 28.52 -17.94 -28.54
CA VAL A 123 29.96 -18.27 -28.49
C VAL A 123 30.20 -19.74 -28.85
N TYR A 124 29.34 -20.64 -28.38
CA TYR A 124 29.43 -22.06 -28.70
C TYR A 124 29.21 -22.32 -30.20
N SER A 125 28.15 -21.76 -30.79
CA SER A 125 27.84 -21.95 -32.20
C SER A 125 28.90 -21.35 -33.13
N GLY A 126 29.46 -20.18 -32.78
CA GLY A 126 30.59 -19.58 -33.51
C GLY A 126 31.85 -20.46 -33.51
N ARG A 127 32.21 -21.06 -32.36
CA ARG A 127 33.38 -21.95 -32.28
C ARG A 127 33.20 -23.28 -33.01
N VAL A 128 31.97 -23.77 -33.15
CA VAL A 128 31.69 -25.00 -33.91
C VAL A 128 31.76 -24.75 -35.42
N ALA A 129 31.42 -23.54 -35.89
CA ALA A 129 31.52 -23.18 -37.30
C ALA A 129 32.97 -23.02 -37.80
N ASP A 130 33.93 -22.74 -36.91
CA ASP A 130 35.36 -22.57 -37.22
C ASP A 130 36.18 -23.89 -37.21
N ARG A 131 35.55 -25.05 -36.95
CA ARG A 131 36.19 -26.39 -36.97
C ARG A 131 35.74 -27.20 -38.19
#